data_AF-A0A933Q5L8-F1
#
_entry.id   AF-A0A933Q5L8-F1
#
_cell.length_a   1.000
_cell.length_b   1.000
_cell.length_c   1.000
_cell.angle_alpha   90.00
_cell.angle_beta   90.00
_cell.angle_gamma   90.00
#
_symmetry.space_group_name_H-M   'P 1'
#
loop_
_entity.id
_entity.type
_entity.pdbx_description
1 polymer ?
#
loop_
_entity_poly.entity_id
_entity_poly.type
_entity_poly.pdbx_seq_one_letter_code
_entity_poly.pdbx_strand_id
1 'polypeptide(L)'
;MNSPMILPWIAHKAGISEARAEELWREALCHATDSTGWVGTSDYWEAAEAHLHKLIEREISANCLPTPELSGWVRLQSRMAHLPLLLAESWSIAWVRLLSAKAL
;
A
#
# COMPACT_ATOMS: atom_id res chain seq x y z
N MET A 1 -7.07 -5.90 -29.28
CA MET A 1 -7.12 -4.43 -29.49
C MET A 1 -5.76 -3.87 -29.12
N ASN A 2 -5.24 -2.89 -29.87
CA ASN A 2 -3.96 -2.28 -29.56
C ASN A 2 -4.03 -1.60 -28.19
N SER A 3 -3.06 -1.91 -27.33
CA SER A 3 -2.88 -1.22 -26.06
C SER A 3 -2.41 0.22 -26.34
N PRO A 4 -2.87 1.24 -25.58
CA PRO A 4 -2.36 2.59 -25.74
C PRO A 4 -0.85 2.61 -25.54
N MET A 5 -0.14 3.38 -26.37
CA MET A 5 1.34 3.48 -26.32
C MET A 5 1.86 4.03 -24.97
N ILE A 6 0.97 4.61 -24.17
CA ILE A 6 1.22 5.18 -22.85
C ILE A 6 1.17 4.08 -21.76
N LEU A 7 0.62 2.90 -22.06
CA LEU A 7 0.46 1.82 -21.08
C LEU A 7 1.78 1.34 -20.44
N PRO A 8 2.88 1.15 -21.20
CA PRO A 8 4.17 0.78 -20.60
C PRO A 8 4.69 1.84 -19.62
N TRP A 9 4.46 3.13 -19.92
CA TRP A 9 4.83 4.23 -19.02
C TRP A 9 3.98 4.21 -17.74
N ILE A 10 2.67 3.95 -17.86
CA ILE A 10 1.77 3.79 -16.70
C ILE A 10 2.19 2.58 -15.85
N ALA A 11 2.54 1.46 -16.49
CA ALA A 11 3.01 0.25 -15.81
C ALA A 11 4.29 0.52 -15.01
N HIS A 12 5.27 1.18 -15.63
CA HIS A 12 6.52 1.57 -14.98
C HIS A 12 6.28 2.52 -13.80
N LYS A 13 5.39 3.50 -13.95
CA LYS A 13 5.04 4.44 -12.88
C LYS A 13 4.34 3.77 -11.70
N ALA A 14 3.53 2.75 -11.95
CA ALA A 14 2.82 1.98 -10.94
C ALA A 14 3.67 0.83 -10.33
N GLY A 15 4.85 0.53 -10.88
CA GLY A 15 5.70 -0.58 -10.41
C GLY A 15 5.12 -1.96 -10.71
N ILE A 16 4.23 -2.08 -11.71
CA ILE A 16 3.63 -3.35 -12.14
C ILE A 16 4.31 -3.86 -13.42
N SER A 17 4.26 -5.18 -13.66
CA SER A 17 4.78 -5.76 -14.90
C SER A 17 3.92 -5.34 -16.10
N GLU A 18 4.54 -5.23 -17.28
CA GLU A 18 3.83 -4.86 -18.51
C GLU A 18 2.69 -5.84 -18.84
N ALA A 19 2.93 -7.14 -18.66
CA ALA A 19 1.92 -8.18 -18.84
C ALA A 19 0.70 -7.99 -17.93
N ARG A 20 0.93 -7.57 -16.67
CA ARG A 20 -0.14 -7.30 -15.71
C ARG A 20 -0.92 -6.04 -16.09
N ALA A 21 -0.23 -5.00 -16.53
CA ALA A 21 -0.87 -3.78 -17.01
C ALA A 21 -1.78 -4.07 -18.22
N GLU A 22 -1.37 -4.95 -19.13
CA GLU A 22 -2.22 -5.35 -20.27
C GLU A 22 -3.49 -6.09 -19.85
N GLU A 23 -3.42 -6.95 -18.83
CA GLU A 23 -4.60 -7.63 -18.27
C GLU A 23 -5.58 -6.62 -17.66
N LEU A 24 -5.07 -5.70 -16.83
CA LEU A 24 -5.90 -4.65 -16.22
C LEU A 24 -6.53 -3.74 -17.27
N TRP A 25 -5.82 -3.49 -18.37
CA TRP A 25 -6.38 -2.75 -19.50
C TRP A 25 -7.52 -3.49 -20.19
N ARG A 26 -7.39 -4.80 -20.43
CA ARG A 26 -8.48 -5.60 -20.99
C ARG A 26 -9.70 -5.61 -20.08
N GLU A 27 -9.50 -5.74 -18.77
CA GLU A 27 -10.57 -5.68 -17.78
C GLU A 27 -11.29 -4.31 -17.80
N ALA A 28 -10.52 -3.22 -17.85
CA ALA A 28 -11.07 -1.87 -17.94
C ALA A 28 -11.88 -1.66 -19.23
N LEU A 29 -11.44 -2.21 -20.37
CA LEU A 29 -12.19 -2.16 -21.63
C LEU A 29 -13.48 -2.97 -21.58
N CYS A 30 -13.48 -4.15 -20.94
CA CYS A 30 -14.69 -4.94 -20.72
C CYS A 30 -15.70 -4.14 -19.87
N HIS A 31 -15.25 -3.56 -18.76
CA HIS A 31 -16.11 -2.73 -17.91
C HIS A 31 -16.66 -1.51 -18.65
N ALA A 32 -15.84 -0.84 -19.46
CA ALA A 32 -16.29 0.29 -20.26
C ALA A 32 -17.36 -0.14 -21.29
N THR A 33 -17.19 -1.31 -21.91
CA THR A 33 -18.13 -1.87 -22.88
C THR A 33 -19.47 -2.18 -22.22
N ASP A 34 -19.45 -2.77 -21.03
CA ASP A 34 -20.67 -3.03 -20.25
C ASP A 34 -21.36 -1.73 -19.81
N SER A 35 -20.60 -0.67 -19.52
CA SER A 35 -21.15 0.61 -19.06
C SER A 35 -21.77 1.48 -20.16
N THR A 36 -21.17 1.55 -21.34
CA THR A 36 -21.60 2.47 -22.41
C THR A 36 -22.24 1.77 -23.59
N GLY A 37 -22.07 0.45 -23.73
CA GLY A 37 -22.64 -0.38 -24.81
C GLY A 37 -22.10 -0.10 -26.22
N TRP A 38 -21.33 0.98 -26.43
CA TRP A 38 -20.78 1.37 -27.72
C TRP A 38 -19.31 1.79 -27.61
N VAL A 39 -18.47 1.14 -28.41
CA VAL A 39 -17.04 1.43 -28.52
C VAL A 39 -16.84 2.60 -29.48
N GLY A 40 -16.40 3.75 -28.98
CA GLY A 40 -16.03 4.90 -29.83
C GLY A 40 -16.52 6.27 -29.37
N THR A 41 -17.40 6.34 -28.37
CA THR A 41 -17.79 7.61 -27.74
C THR A 41 -16.68 8.07 -26.78
N SER A 42 -16.51 9.38 -26.59
CA SER A 42 -15.58 9.93 -25.58
C SER A 42 -15.80 9.30 -24.21
N ASP A 43 -17.06 9.15 -23.83
CA ASP A 43 -17.49 8.56 -22.55
C ASP A 43 -17.00 7.11 -22.36
N TYR A 44 -16.83 6.34 -23.44
CA TYR A 44 -16.27 4.98 -23.37
C TYR A 44 -14.80 5.01 -22.94
N TRP A 45 -14.01 5.89 -23.55
CA TRP A 45 -12.59 6.01 -23.23
C TRP A 45 -12.38 6.59 -21.83
N GLU A 46 -13.21 7.56 -21.43
CA GLU A 46 -13.19 8.10 -20.08
C GLU A 46 -13.54 7.03 -19.03
N ALA A 47 -14.57 6.21 -19.28
CA ALA A 47 -14.94 5.11 -18.39
C ALA A 47 -13.83 4.05 -18.29
N ALA A 48 -13.17 3.71 -19.40
CA ALA A 48 -12.05 2.77 -19.42
C ALA A 48 -10.84 3.31 -18.62
N GLU A 49 -10.46 4.58 -18.83
CA GLU A 49 -9.36 5.22 -18.11
C GLU A 49 -9.64 5.33 -16.60
N ALA A 50 -10.87 5.73 -16.23
CA ALA A 50 -11.28 5.81 -14.84
C ALA A 50 -11.20 4.45 -14.14
N HIS A 51 -11.64 3.38 -14.82
CA HIS A 51 -11.57 2.02 -14.28
C HIS A 51 -10.12 1.53 -14.17
N LEU A 52 -9.28 1.82 -15.18
CA LEU A 52 -7.86 1.48 -15.15
C LEU A 52 -7.15 2.11 -13.94
N HIS A 53 -7.35 3.41 -13.70
CA HIS A 53 -6.76 4.10 -12.54
C HIS A 53 -7.21 3.47 -11.22
N LYS A 54 -8.49 3.11 -11.10
CA LYS A 54 -9.03 2.45 -9.91
C LYS A 54 -8.42 1.06 -9.68
N LEU A 55 -8.17 0.30 -10.75
CA LEU A 55 -7.49 -0.99 -10.66
C LEU A 55 -6.02 -0.83 -10.24
N ILE A 56 -5.31 0.13 -10.83
CA ILE A 56 -3.92 0.43 -10.48
C ILE A 56 -3.80 0.88 -9.03
N GLU A 57 -4.70 1.74 -8.54
CA GLU A 57 -4.69 2.19 -7.14
C GLU A 57 -4.96 1.03 -6.17
N ARG A 58 -5.84 0.09 -6.54
CA ARG A 58 -6.04 -1.16 -5.78
C ARG A 58 -4.79 -2.03 -5.76
N GLU A 59 -4.10 -2.16 -6.89
CA GLU A 59 -2.90 -2.99 -6.99
C GLU A 59 -1.72 -2.36 -6.22
N ILE A 60 -1.55 -1.05 -6.32
CA ILE A 60 -0.57 -0.28 -5.54
C ILE A 60 -0.90 -0.39 -4.05
N SER A 61 -2.15 -0.18 -3.63
CA SER A 61 -2.51 -0.30 -2.21
C SER A 61 -2.36 -1.72 -1.68
N ALA A 62 -2.63 -2.74 -2.49
CA ALA A 62 -2.37 -4.14 -2.15
C ALA A 62 -0.86 -4.45 -2.00
N ASN A 63 -0.01 -3.87 -2.85
CA ASN A 63 1.45 -4.03 -2.78
C ASN A 63 2.10 -3.15 -1.69
N CYS A 64 1.54 -1.98 -1.40
CA CYS A 64 1.99 -1.07 -0.34
C CYS A 64 1.52 -1.53 1.05
N LEU A 65 0.48 -2.35 1.14
CA LEU A 65 0.18 -3.07 2.36
C LEU A 65 1.32 -4.07 2.58
N PRO A 66 2.04 -3.99 3.71
CA PRO A 66 3.02 -5.01 4.04
C PRO A 66 2.26 -6.31 4.08
N THR A 67 2.74 -7.26 3.28
CA THR A 67 2.31 -8.66 3.19
C THR A 67 1.75 -9.10 4.55
N PRO A 68 0.53 -9.68 4.62
CA PRO A 68 -0.13 -9.98 5.90
C PRO A 68 0.77 -10.76 6.87
N GLU A 69 1.68 -11.58 6.35
CA GLU A 69 2.69 -12.34 7.09
C GLU A 69 3.74 -11.49 7.85
N LEU A 70 4.13 -10.33 7.32
CA LEU A 70 5.18 -9.49 7.94
C LEU A 70 4.61 -8.40 8.86
N SER A 71 3.31 -8.10 8.75
CA SER A 71 2.67 -6.99 9.46
C SER A 71 2.68 -7.15 10.99
N GLY A 72 2.52 -8.37 11.50
CA GLY A 72 2.52 -8.65 12.94
C GLY A 72 3.90 -8.49 13.57
N TRP A 73 4.93 -9.02 12.92
CA TRP A 73 6.30 -9.00 13.45
C TRP A 73 6.90 -7.60 13.39
N VAL A 74 6.67 -6.84 12.32
CA VAL A 74 7.12 -5.45 12.21
C VAL A 74 6.44 -4.56 13.25
N ARG A 75 5.13 -4.72 13.47
CA ARG A 75 4.41 -4.01 14.54
C ARG A 75 4.92 -4.39 15.93
N LEU A 76 5.25 -5.65 16.15
CA LEU A 76 5.83 -6.13 17.41
C LEU A 76 7.24 -5.57 17.62
N GLN A 77 8.08 -5.51 16.58
CA GLN A 77 9.43 -4.93 16.63
C GLN A 77 9.39 -3.44 17.02
N SER A 78 8.52 -2.64 16.37
CA SER A 78 8.35 -1.23 16.75
C SER A 78 7.84 -1.07 18.19
N ARG A 79 7.04 -2.02 18.68
CA ARG A 79 6.58 -2.03 20.07
C ARG A 79 7.66 -2.45 21.06
N MET A 80 8.52 -3.40 20.71
CA MET A 80 9.61 -3.81 21.60
C MET A 80 10.74 -2.78 21.65
N ALA A 81 10.96 -2.03 20.57
CA ALA A 81 12.01 -1.01 20.49
C ALA A 81 11.88 0.11 21.53
N HIS A 82 10.66 0.40 22.02
CA HIS A 82 10.44 1.47 23.01
C HIS A 82 10.43 0.99 24.48
N LEU A 83 10.32 -0.32 24.72
CA LEU A 83 10.30 -0.89 26.07
C LEU A 83 11.60 -0.69 26.87
N PRO A 84 12.82 -0.80 26.31
CA PRO A 84 14.04 -0.68 27.12
C PRO A 84 14.26 0.73 27.67
N LEU A 85 13.81 1.77 26.96
CA LEU A 85 13.89 3.17 27.40
C LEU A 85 12.98 3.43 28.62
N LEU A 86 11.74 2.93 28.60
CA LEU A 86 10.80 3.07 29.72
C LEU A 86 11.26 2.31 30.97
N LEU A 87 11.85 1.13 30.78
CA LEU A 87 12.43 0.34 31.87
C LEU A 87 13.61 1.08 32.52
N ALA A 88 14.48 1.71 31.74
CA ALA A 88 15.61 2.48 32.26
C ALA A 88 15.16 3.67 33.13
N GLU A 89 14.14 4.42 32.71
CA GLU A 89 13.58 5.53 33.50
C GLU A 89 13.00 5.04 34.82
N SER A 90 12.14 4.01 34.78
CA SER A 90 11.51 3.45 35.98
C SER A 90 12.53 2.89 36.98
N TRP A 91 13.59 2.25 36.47
CA TRP A 91 14.66 1.68 37.27
C TRP A 91 15.49 2.77 37.95
N SER A 92 15.84 3.85 37.23
CA SER A 92 16.60 4.96 37.78
C SER A 92 15.93 5.59 39.01
N ILE A 93 14.60 5.78 38.94
CA ILE A 93 13.82 6.38 40.03
C ILE A 93 13.70 5.44 41.23
N ALA A 94 13.50 4.14 40.97
CA ALA A 94 13.45 3.12 42.03
C ALA A 94 14.78 3.03 42.79
N TRP A 95 15.90 3.11 42.07
CA TRP A 95 17.25 3.08 42.66
C TRP A 95 17.54 4.30 43.53
N VAL A 96 17.19 5.49 43.07
CA VAL A 96 17.36 6.72 43.86
C VAL A 96 16.56 6.65 45.17
N ARG A 97 15.31 6.17 45.12
CA ARG A 97 14.48 6.00 46.32
C ARG A 97 15.08 5.01 47.32
N LEU A 98 15.65 3.92 46.83
CA LEU A 98 16.23 2.87 47.67
C LEU A 98 17.53 3.33 48.34
N LEU A 99 18.34 4.14 47.64
CA LEU A 99 19.52 4.79 48.21
C LEU A 99 19.15 5.85 49.25
N SER A 100 18.14 6.68 48.98
CA SER A 100 17.66 7.70 49.95
C SER A 100 17.05 7.07 51.21
N ALA A 101 16.37 5.93 51.09
CA ALA A 101 15.80 5.21 52.24
C ALA A 101 16.85 4.55 53.15
N LYS A 102 18.07 4.33 52.63
CA LYS A 102 19.18 3.71 53.39
C LYS A 102 20.12 4.75 54.02
N ALA A 103 19.92 6.04 53.73
CA ALA A 103 20.72 7.15 54.23
C ALA A 103 20.11 7.87 55.46
N LEU A 104 18.93 7.43 55.92
CA LEU A 104 18.26 7.82 57.18
C LEU A 104 18.43 6.70 58.22
#